data_AF-A0A0J7KF35-F1
#
_entry.id   AF-A0A0J7KF35-F1
#
_cell.length_a   1.000
_cell.length_b   1.000
_cell.length_c   1.000
_cell.angle_alpha   90.00
_cell.angle_beta   90.00
_cell.angle_gamma   90.00
#
_symmetry.space_group_name_H-M   'P 1'
#
loop_
_entity.id
_entity.type
_entity.pdbx_description
1 polymer ?
#
loop_
_entity_poly.entity_id
_entity_poly.type
_entity_poly.pdbx_seq_one_letter_code
_entity_poly.pdbx_strand_id
1 'polypeptide(L)'
;MKCVIFTILIAFIMIAMALAAPQGGKEATCSPLGGHCQQYSDCCRYLECAFYAAKCVAKSGVIVPGQDTRPIGPGPYPPNAPLP
;
A
#
# COMPACT_ATOMS: atom_id res chain seq x y z
N MET A 1 -3.15 39.63 -19.21
CA MET A 1 -1.84 39.07 -18.80
C MET A 1 -1.89 38.37 -17.44
N LYS A 2 -2.58 38.92 -16.43
CA LYS A 2 -2.74 38.28 -15.10
C LYS A 2 -3.30 36.85 -15.16
N CYS A 3 -4.32 36.58 -15.98
CA CYS A 3 -4.91 35.24 -16.13
C CYS A 3 -3.92 34.18 -16.64
N VAL A 4 -3.02 34.57 -17.55
CA VAL A 4 -1.99 33.67 -18.11
C VAL A 4 -0.95 33.30 -17.05
N ILE A 5 -0.60 34.26 -16.19
CA ILE A 5 0.31 34.04 -15.06
C ILE A 5 -0.34 33.09 -14.04
N PHE A 6 -1.63 33.28 -13.73
CA PHE A 6 -2.38 32.37 -12.85
C PHE A 6 -2.46 30.95 -13.40
N THR A 7 -2.71 30.77 -14.69
CA THR A 7 -2.76 29.43 -15.30
C THR A 7 -1.41 28.72 -15.28
N ILE A 8 -0.31 29.47 -15.48
CA ILE A 8 1.05 28.92 -15.42
C ILE A 8 1.37 28.48 -13.99
N LEU A 9 1.06 29.31 -12.99
CA LEU A 9 1.30 28.97 -11.58
C LEU A 9 0.54 27.72 -11.13
N ILE A 10 -0.73 27.57 -11.53
CA ILE A 10 -1.53 26.38 -11.21
C ILE A 10 -0.94 25.13 -11.87
N ALA A 11 -0.50 25.23 -13.13
CA ALA A 11 0.14 24.12 -13.83
C ALA A 11 1.44 23.65 -13.13
N PHE A 12 2.27 24.60 -12.67
CA PHE A 12 3.49 24.28 -11.90
C PHE A 12 3.19 23.55 -10.58
N ILE A 13 2.13 23.94 -9.87
CA ILE A 13 1.73 23.28 -8.62
C ILE A 13 1.28 21.83 -8.87
N MET A 14 0.53 21.58 -9.94
CA MET A 14 0.07 20.23 -10.30
C MET A 14 1.22 19.29 -10.67
N ILE A 15 2.24 19.80 -11.37
CA ILE A 15 3.44 19.01 -11.73
C ILE A 15 4.25 18.64 -10.48
N ALA A 16 4.34 19.54 -9.50
CA ALA A 16 5.05 19.26 -8.24
C ALA A 16 4.41 18.12 -7.44
N MET A 17 3.07 18.00 -7.44
CA MET A 17 2.37 16.92 -6.74
C MET A 17 2.54 15.54 -7.39
N ALA A 18 2.83 15.47 -8.70
CA ALA A 18 3.12 14.20 -9.37
C ALA A 18 4.47 13.58 -8.98
N LEU A 19 5.44 14.40 -8.55
CA LEU A 19 6.78 13.95 -8.16
C LEU A 19 6.88 13.51 -6.69
N ALA A 20 5.89 13.85 -5.86
CA ALA A 20 5.82 13.45 -4.45
C ALA A 20 5.15 12.09 -4.24
N ALA A 21 4.70 11.42 -5.30
CA ALA A 21 4.22 10.04 -5.19
C ALA A 21 5.41 9.16 -4.75
N PRO A 22 5.31 8.46 -3.61
CA PRO A 22 6.37 7.56 -3.20
C PRO A 22 6.46 6.46 -4.25
N GLN A 23 7.52 6.51 -5.06
CA GLN A 23 7.93 5.37 -5.86
C GLN A 23 8.49 4.35 -4.89
N GLY A 24 7.58 3.55 -4.31
CA GLY A 24 7.91 2.41 -3.48
C GLY A 24 8.94 1.59 -4.23
N GLY A 25 10.17 1.62 -3.71
CA GLY A 25 11.30 0.91 -4.29
C GLY A 25 10.93 -0.54 -4.54
N LYS A 26 11.30 -1.03 -5.72
CA LYS A 26 11.36 -2.44 -6.03
C LYS A 26 12.22 -3.13 -4.96
N GLU A 27 11.59 -3.78 -3.98
CA GLU A 27 11.80 -5.19 -3.60
C GLU A 27 11.00 -5.56 -2.34
N ALA A 28 9.68 -5.40 -2.41
CA ALA A 28 8.73 -6.24 -1.68
C ALA A 28 7.53 -6.39 -2.61
N THR A 29 7.27 -7.59 -3.15
CA THR A 29 6.15 -7.85 -4.08
C THR A 29 4.78 -7.56 -3.44
N CYS A 30 4.76 -7.30 -2.12
CA CYS A 30 3.59 -6.97 -1.33
C CYS A 30 3.95 -5.98 -0.20
N SER A 31 2.95 -5.27 0.29
CA SER A 31 3.01 -4.36 1.43
C SER A 31 2.96 -5.13 2.76
N PRO A 32 3.90 -4.85 3.69
CA PRO A 32 3.93 -5.44 5.02
C PRO A 32 2.80 -4.91 5.91
N LEU A 33 2.70 -5.41 7.14
CA LEU A 33 1.74 -4.92 8.14
C LEU A 33 1.90 -3.40 8.35
N GLY A 34 0.81 -2.66 8.21
CA GLY A 34 0.77 -1.20 8.26
C GLY A 34 1.18 -0.49 6.97
N GLY A 35 1.68 -1.22 5.96
CA GLY A 35 2.04 -0.70 4.65
C GLY A 35 0.82 -0.25 3.84
N HIS A 36 1.04 0.60 2.84
CA HIS A 36 -0.04 1.14 2.01
C HIS A 36 -0.67 0.09 1.10
N CYS A 37 -1.99 0.15 0.88
CA CYS A 37 -2.68 -0.74 -0.05
C CYS A 37 -3.91 -0.06 -0.67
N GLN A 38 -4.27 -0.49 -1.87
CA GLN A 38 -5.52 -0.13 -2.54
C GLN A 38 -6.41 -1.35 -2.80
N GLN A 39 -5.86 -2.56 -2.76
CA GLN A 39 -6.58 -3.82 -2.94
C GLN A 39 -5.96 -4.93 -2.07
N TYR A 40 -6.69 -6.05 -1.94
CA TYR A 40 -6.26 -7.19 -1.13
C TYR A 40 -4.90 -7.74 -1.55
N SER A 41 -4.67 -7.91 -2.86
CA SER A 41 -3.43 -8.47 -3.42
C SER A 41 -2.19 -7.63 -3.16
N ASP A 42 -2.34 -6.36 -2.78
CA ASP A 42 -1.21 -5.51 -2.43
C ASP A 42 -0.58 -5.94 -1.12
N CYS A 43 -1.35 -6.53 -0.20
CA CYS A 43 -0.85 -6.92 1.12
C CYS A 43 -0.19 -8.30 1.10
N CYS A 44 0.83 -8.48 1.95
CA CYS A 44 1.49 -9.77 2.11
C CYS A 44 0.57 -10.83 2.73
N ARG A 45 1.00 -12.09 2.68
CA ARG A 45 0.23 -13.21 3.24
C ARG A 45 -0.18 -12.95 4.69
N TYR A 46 -1.39 -13.40 5.03
CA TYR A 46 -2.05 -13.17 6.34
C TYR A 46 -2.48 -11.73 6.62
N LEU A 47 -2.39 -10.84 5.64
CA LEU A 47 -2.86 -9.47 5.73
C LEU A 47 -3.99 -9.21 4.74
N GLU A 48 -4.84 -8.24 5.08
CA GLU A 48 -5.91 -7.72 4.24
C GLU A 48 -5.85 -6.19 4.18
N CYS A 49 -6.37 -5.61 3.09
CA CYS A 49 -6.37 -4.16 2.94
C CYS A 49 -7.56 -3.54 3.68
N ALA A 50 -7.27 -2.74 4.70
CA ALA A 50 -8.24 -1.85 5.31
C ALA A 50 -8.43 -0.64 4.39
N PHE A 51 -9.30 -0.77 3.38
CA PHE A 51 -9.51 0.25 2.34
C PHE A 51 -9.80 1.65 2.90
N TYR A 52 -10.51 1.76 4.03
CA TYR A 52 -10.81 3.03 4.69
C TYR A 52 -9.55 3.77 5.20
N ALA A 53 -8.48 3.05 5.49
CA ALA A 53 -7.19 3.59 5.96
C ALA A 53 -6.09 3.46 4.89
N ALA A 54 -6.39 2.79 3.78
CA ALA A 54 -5.44 2.38 2.74
C ALA A 54 -4.19 1.72 3.33
N LYS A 55 -4.38 0.80 4.29
CA LYS A 55 -3.30 0.11 5.02
C LYS A 55 -3.54 -1.40 5.14
N CYS A 56 -2.48 -2.17 5.08
CA CYS A 56 -2.51 -3.60 5.35
C CYS A 56 -2.65 -3.87 6.85
N VAL A 57 -3.66 -4.64 7.22
CA VAL A 57 -3.96 -5.05 8.60
C VAL A 57 -4.01 -6.57 8.69
N ALA A 58 -4.07 -7.11 9.90
CA ALA A 58 -4.25 -8.55 10.10
C ALA A 58 -5.54 -9.03 9.43
N LYS A 59 -5.45 -10.11 8.65
CA LYS A 59 -6.63 -10.73 8.03
C LYS A 59 -7.58 -11.22 9.13
N SER A 60 -8.84 -10.81 9.03
CA SER A 60 -9.89 -11.27 9.95
C SER A 60 -10.43 -12.65 9.52
N GLY A 61 -10.65 -13.54 10.48
CA GLY A 61 -11.28 -14.85 10.26
C GLY A 61 -10.32 -16.05 10.23
N VAL A 62 -10.81 -17.17 9.70
CA VAL A 62 -10.08 -18.46 9.72
C VAL A 62 -8.97 -18.46 8.67
N ILE A 63 -7.74 -18.73 9.11
CA ILE A 63 -6.59 -18.94 8.22
C ILE A 63 -6.58 -20.40 7.80
N VAL A 64 -6.96 -20.67 6.55
CA VAL A 64 -6.88 -22.02 5.97
C VAL A 64 -5.48 -22.21 5.38
N PRO A 65 -4.68 -23.19 5.86
CA PRO A 65 -3.36 -23.47 5.32
C PRO A 65 -3.42 -23.73 3.80
N GLY A 66 -2.55 -23.09 3.03
CA GLY A 66 -2.48 -23.25 1.57
C GLY A 66 -3.50 -22.46 0.74
N GLN A 67 -4.49 -21.79 1.36
CA GLN A 67 -5.45 -20.97 0.63
C GLN A 67 -4.83 -19.66 0.08
N ASP A 68 -3.86 -19.10 0.80
CA ASP A 68 -3.20 -17.86 0.46
C ASP A 68 -1.75 -18.14 0.02
N THR A 69 -1.49 -18.01 -1.28
CA THR A 69 -0.20 -18.28 -1.92
C THR A 69 0.68 -17.03 -2.06
N ARG A 70 0.25 -15.88 -1.52
CA ARG A 70 1.03 -14.64 -1.55
C ARG A 70 2.35 -14.80 -0.79
N PRO A 71 3.38 -13.98 -1.11
CA PRO A 71 4.64 -14.03 -0.39
C PRO A 71 4.46 -13.61 1.07
N ILE A 72 5.32 -14.19 1.93
CA ILE A 72 5.51 -13.71 3.29
C ILE A 72 6.31 -12.40 3.21
N GLY A 73 5.78 -11.34 3.80
CA GLY A 73 6.46 -10.03 3.81
C GLY A 73 7.63 -9.98 4.78
N PRO A 74 8.42 -8.89 4.78
CA PRO A 74 9.58 -8.72 5.68
C PRO A 74 9.23 -8.57 7.17
N GLY A 75 7.95 -8.61 7.53
CA GLY A 75 7.44 -8.27 8.86
C GLY A 75 7.21 -6.75 9.03
N PRO A 76 6.67 -6.30 10.17
CA PRO A 76 6.19 -7.12 11.30
C PRO A 76 4.99 -8.00 10.92
N TYR A 77 4.79 -9.08 11.69
CA TYR A 77 3.71 -10.05 11.45
C TYR A 77 2.59 -9.89 12.48
N PRO A 78 1.34 -10.21 12.11
CA PRO A 78 0.25 -10.19 13.08
C PRO A 78 0.44 -11.33 14.10
N PRO A 79 0.06 -11.12 15.38
CA PRO A 79 0.37 -12.03 16.47
C PRO A 79 -0.22 -13.44 16.32
N ASN A 80 -1.28 -13.59 15.51
CA ASN A 80 -1.95 -14.86 15.26
C ASN A 80 -1.60 -15.49 13.91
N ALA A 81 -0.60 -14.98 13.19
CA ALA A 81 -0.18 -15.59 11.94
C ALA A 81 0.55 -16.92 12.20
N PRO A 82 0.23 -18.01 11.47
CA PRO A 82 1.07 -19.18 11.40
C PRO A 82 2.34 -18.82 10.60
N LEU A 83 3.36 -18.39 11.36
CA LEU A 83 4.70 -18.13 10.83
C LEU A 83 5.40 -19.45 10.50
N PRO A 84 6.23 -19.49 9.44
CA PRO A 84 7.11 -20.62 9.19
C PRO A 84 8.18 -20.77 10.27
#